data_AF-A0A560GAK6-F1
#
_entry.id   AF-A0A560GAK6-F1
#
_cell.length_a   1.000
_cell.length_b   1.000
_cell.length_c   1.000
_cell.angle_alpha   90.00
_cell.angle_beta   90.00
_cell.angle_gamma   90.00
#
_symmetry.space_group_name_H-M   'P 1'
#
loop_
_entity.id
_entity.type
_entity.pdbx_description
1 polymer ?
#
loop_
_entity_poly.entity_id
_entity_poly.type
_entity_poly.pdbx_seq_one_letter_code
_entity_poly.pdbx_strand_id
1 'polypeptide(L)'
;MASVPLAPQPLPAALLRAAVIHHRLVDAFIQLTRTELARQRDDYARDSLNELLDVLKAQLAVYGPDAVIPPPAGTPTGMEPANLP
;
A
#
# COMPACT_ATOMS: atom_id res chain seq x y z
N MET A 1 30.07 -20.45 13.51
CA MET A 1 28.99 -20.36 12.52
C MET A 1 28.64 -18.89 12.38
N ALA A 2 29.20 -18.20 11.40
CA ALA A 2 28.97 -16.76 11.20
C ALA A 2 27.64 -16.55 10.47
N SER A 3 26.71 -15.83 11.09
CA SER A 3 25.46 -15.42 10.46
C SER A 3 25.77 -14.40 9.37
N VAL A 4 25.60 -14.80 8.10
CA VAL A 4 25.74 -13.87 6.98
C VAL A 4 24.53 -12.94 6.99
N PRO A 5 24.71 -11.61 7.12
CA PRO A 5 23.61 -10.68 7.00
C PRO A 5 23.11 -10.74 5.54
N LEU A 6 21.92 -11.30 5.32
CA LEU A 6 21.25 -11.14 4.03
C LEU A 6 20.86 -9.67 3.89
N ALA A 7 21.61 -8.93 3.08
CA ALA A 7 21.14 -7.66 2.58
C ALA A 7 19.79 -7.88 1.87
N PRO A 8 18.80 -6.99 2.05
CA PRO A 8 17.53 -7.11 1.35
C PRO A 8 17.79 -7.18 -0.15
N GLN A 9 17.41 -8.28 -0.77
CA GLN A 9 17.52 -8.41 -2.22
C GLN A 9 16.57 -7.43 -2.90
N PRO A 10 17.01 -6.75 -3.96
CA PRO A 10 16.13 -5.88 -4.71
C PRO A 10 14.97 -6.69 -5.31
N LEU A 11 13.78 -6.10 -5.30
CA LEU A 11 12.59 -6.73 -5.88
C LEU A 11 12.80 -7.00 -7.38
N PRO A 12 12.27 -8.10 -7.92
CA PRO A 12 12.33 -8.37 -9.35
C PRO A 12 11.72 -7.24 -10.18
N ALA A 13 12.34 -6.88 -11.30
CA ALA A 13 11.87 -5.79 -12.17
C ALA A 13 10.44 -5.99 -12.67
N ALA A 14 10.01 -7.24 -12.88
CA ALA A 14 8.63 -7.57 -13.25
C ALA A 14 7.63 -7.19 -12.14
N LEU A 15 8.00 -7.38 -10.87
CA LEU A 15 7.16 -7.04 -9.72
C LEU A 15 7.02 -5.53 -9.58
N LEU A 16 8.13 -4.79 -9.74
CA LEU A 16 8.11 -3.32 -9.76
C LEU A 16 7.21 -2.79 -10.88
N ARG A 17 7.30 -3.38 -12.08
CA ARG A 17 6.43 -3.00 -13.21
C ARG A 17 4.97 -3.30 -12.93
N ALA A 18 4.66 -4.47 -12.35
CA ALA A 18 3.30 -4.84 -11.97
C ALA A 18 2.73 -3.85 -10.93
N ALA A 19 3.52 -3.45 -9.94
CA ALA A 19 3.13 -2.46 -8.94
C ALA A 19 2.79 -1.09 -9.58
N VAL A 20 3.62 -0.61 -10.52
CA VAL A 20 3.36 0.64 -11.25
C VAL A 20 2.09 0.56 -12.09
N ILE A 21 1.84 -0.57 -12.75
CA ILE A 21 0.61 -0.78 -13.52
C ILE A 21 -0.60 -0.80 -12.60
N HIS A 22 -0.54 -1.56 -11.50
CA HIS A 22 -1.62 -1.63 -10.52
C HIS A 22 -1.95 -0.26 -9.94
N HIS A 23 -0.95 0.52 -9.53
CA HIS A 23 -1.13 1.89 -9.06
C HIS A 23 -1.91 2.76 -10.05
N ARG A 24 -1.54 2.72 -11.34
CA ARG A 24 -2.25 3.46 -12.40
C ARG A 24 -3.69 2.98 -12.61
N LEU A 25 -3.93 1.67 -12.50
CA LEU A 25 -5.27 1.10 -12.63
C LEU A 25 -6.17 1.51 -11.46
N VAL A 26 -5.65 1.49 -10.22
CA VAL A 26 -6.39 1.95 -9.03
C VAL A 26 -6.73 3.44 -9.15
N ASP A 27 -5.77 4.28 -9.54
CA ASP A 27 -6.02 5.72 -9.72
C ASP A 27 -7.10 5.97 -10.80
N ALA A 28 -6.99 5.30 -11.95
CA ALA A 28 -8.00 5.40 -13.01
C ALA A 28 -9.38 4.93 -12.52
N PHE A 29 -9.44 3.85 -11.73
CA PHE A 29 -10.69 3.35 -11.20
C PHE A 29 -11.33 4.32 -10.19
N ILE A 30 -10.53 4.96 -9.34
CA ILE A 30 -11.01 6.03 -8.45
C ILE A 30 -11.69 7.15 -9.24
N GLN A 31 -11.09 7.60 -10.35
CA GLN A 31 -11.69 8.66 -11.18
C GLN A 31 -12.99 8.21 -11.84
N LEU A 32 -13.07 6.96 -12.31
CA LEU A 32 -14.30 6.39 -12.85
C LEU A 32 -15.40 6.30 -11.78
N THR A 33 -15.08 5.80 -10.59
CA THR A 33 -16.05 5.67 -9.48
C THR A 33 -16.55 7.05 -9.02
N ARG A 34 -15.68 8.07 -8.96
CA ARG A 34 -16.11 9.46 -8.69
C ARG A 34 -17.04 10.00 -9.77
N THR A 35 -16.76 9.69 -11.04
CA THR A 35 -17.58 10.13 -12.17
C THR A 35 -18.96 9.49 -12.12
N GLU A 36 -19.03 8.20 -11.77
CA GLU A 36 -20.30 7.48 -11.61
C GLU A 36 -21.09 7.99 -10.40
N LEU A 37 -20.42 8.19 -9.26
CA LEU A 37 -21.03 8.74 -8.05
C LEU A 37 -21.71 10.10 -8.31
N ALA A 38 -21.08 10.96 -9.12
CA ALA A 38 -21.64 12.28 -9.46
C ALA A 38 -22.94 12.20 -10.29
N ARG A 39 -23.21 11.06 -10.93
CA ARG A 39 -24.42 10.83 -11.74
C ARG A 39 -25.51 10.10 -10.96
N GLN A 40 -25.16 9.50 -9.83
CA GLN A 40 -26.05 8.59 -9.13
C GLN A 40 -27.11 9.33 -8.30
N ARG A 41 -28.36 8.90 -8.46
CA ARG A 41 -29.54 9.45 -7.78
C ARG A 41 -30.12 8.53 -6.72
N ASP A 42 -29.76 7.26 -6.76
CA ASP A 42 -30.17 6.25 -5.79
C ASP A 42 -29.21 6.25 -4.60
N ASP A 43 -29.76 6.33 -3.39
CA ASP A 43 -28.97 6.47 -2.16
C ASP A 43 -28.16 5.20 -1.86
N TYR A 44 -28.73 4.02 -2.09
CA TYR A 44 -28.04 2.75 -1.87
C TYR A 44 -26.79 2.62 -2.76
N ALA A 45 -26.95 2.90 -4.06
CA ALA A 45 -25.84 2.87 -4.98
C ALA A 45 -24.78 3.94 -4.67
N ARG A 46 -25.19 5.14 -4.21
CA ARG A 46 -24.25 6.16 -3.75
C ARG A 46 -23.42 5.69 -2.57
N ASP A 47 -24.06 5.08 -1.57
CA ASP A 47 -23.38 4.56 -0.38
C ASP A 47 -22.39 3.45 -0.77
N SER A 48 -22.81 2.51 -1.62
CA SER A 48 -21.93 1.46 -2.14
C SER A 48 -20.72 2.01 -2.92
N LEU A 49 -20.92 3.05 -3.75
CA LEU A 49 -19.83 3.69 -4.49
C LEU A 49 -18.87 4.47 -3.56
N ASN A 50 -19.38 5.06 -2.47
CA ASN A 50 -18.54 5.71 -1.47
C ASN A 50 -17.69 4.69 -0.70
N GLU A 51 -18.27 3.57 -0.27
CA GLU A 51 -17.53 2.47 0.36
C GLU A 51 -16.43 1.94 -0.57
N LEU A 52 -16.74 1.73 -1.84
CA LEU A 52 -15.76 1.33 -2.85
C LEU A 52 -14.64 2.37 -2.99
N LEU A 53 -14.96 3.66 -3.03
CA LEU A 53 -13.96 4.72 -3.09
C LEU A 53 -13.01 4.69 -1.90
N ASP A 54 -13.50 4.40 -0.70
CA ASP A 54 -12.66 4.36 0.49
C ASP A 54 -11.71 3.16 0.45
N VAL A 55 -12.17 1.99 -0.02
CA VAL A 55 -11.29 0.84 -0.28
C VAL A 55 -10.22 1.16 -1.32
N LEU A 56 -10.58 1.81 -2.43
CA LEU A 56 -9.62 2.15 -3.49
C LEU A 56 -8.59 3.19 -3.02
N LYS A 57 -8.99 4.19 -2.24
CA LYS A 57 -8.05 5.17 -1.64
C LYS A 57 -7.06 4.48 -0.69
N ALA A 58 -7.54 3.52 0.12
CA ALA A 58 -6.68 2.75 1.00
C ALA A 58 -5.65 1.92 0.21
N GLN A 59 -6.06 1.31 -0.91
CA GLN A 59 -5.15 0.61 -1.81
C GLN A 59 -4.14 1.55 -2.47
N LEU A 60 -4.55 2.76 -2.84
CA LEU A 60 -3.65 3.76 -3.43
C LEU A 60 -2.56 4.21 -2.43
N ALA A 61 -2.92 4.34 -1.15
CA ALA A 61 -2.00 4.75 -0.09
C ALA A 61 -0.80 3.79 0.08
N VAL A 62 -0.95 2.51 -0.30
CA VAL A 62 0.14 1.50 -0.29
C VAL A 62 1.27 1.84 -1.25
N TYR A 63 1.07 2.76 -2.20
CA TYR A 63 2.09 3.22 -3.14
C TYR A 63 2.67 4.60 -2.79
N GLY A 64 2.17 5.24 -1.73
CA GLY A 64 2.61 6.58 -1.33
C GLY A 64 4.02 6.59 -0.68
N PRO A 65 4.60 7.79 -0.47
CA PRO A 65 5.89 7.92 0.22
C PRO A 65 5.85 7.40 1.67
N ASP A 66 4.67 7.41 2.29
CA ASP A 66 4.41 6.85 3.63
C ASP A 66 3.90 5.40 3.57
N ALA A 67 4.04 4.72 2.43
CA ALA A 67 3.71 3.31 2.32
C ALA A 67 4.56 2.53 3.32
N VAL A 68 3.92 2.15 4.44
CA VAL A 68 4.51 1.26 5.43
C VAL A 68 4.70 -0.07 4.74
N ILE A 69 5.88 -0.28 4.15
CA ILE A 69 6.36 -1.62 3.87
C ILE A 69 6.55 -2.23 5.25
N PRO A 70 5.71 -3.19 5.69
CA PRO A 70 5.96 -3.85 6.96
C PRO A 70 7.39 -4.40 6.90
N PRO A 71 8.22 -4.15 7.93
CA PRO A 71 9.59 -4.63 7.92
C PRO A 71 9.58 -6.14 7.67
N PRO A 72 10.54 -6.67 6.89
CA PRO A 72 10.62 -8.12 6.68
C PRO A 72 10.66 -8.79 8.05
N ALA A 73 9.78 -9.79 8.24
CA ALA A 73 9.63 -10.54 9.48
C ALA A 73 11.02 -11.04 9.93
N GLY A 74 11.62 -10.34 10.91
CA GLY A 74 12.99 -10.62 11.35
C GLY A 74 13.84 -9.43 11.77
N THR A 75 13.37 -8.18 11.71
CA THR A 75 14.08 -7.06 12.36
C THR A 75 13.66 -6.96 13.82
N PRO A 76 14.53 -7.28 14.80
CA PRO A 76 14.22 -7.03 16.20
C PRO A 76 14.24 -5.52 16.45
N THR A 77 13.07 -4.93 16.65
CA THR A 77 12.93 -3.64 17.33
C THR A 77 13.35 -3.81 18.78
N GLY A 78 14.57 -3.37 19.10
CA GLY A 78 15.09 -3.43 20.46
C GLY A 78 16.54 -2.96 20.54
N MET A 79 16.76 -1.66 20.34
CA MET A 79 17.97 -1.01 20.83
C MET A 79 17.64 -0.45 22.22
N GLU A 80 18.01 -1.20 23.27
CA GLU A 80 18.03 -0.69 24.64
C GLU A 80 19.50 -0.36 24.98
N PRO A 81 19.88 0.92 25.10
CA PRO A 81 21.17 1.29 25.65
C PRO A 81 21.01 1.50 27.15
N ALA A 82 21.38 0.50 27.96
CA ALA A 82 21.41 0.67 29.42
C ALA A 82 22.60 -0.06 30.07
N ASN A 83 23.64 0.75 30.31
CA ASN A 83 24.53 0.76 31.47
C ASN A 83 25.34 -0.50 31.85
N LEU A 84 26.66 -0.37 31.67
CA LEU A 84 27.69 -1.11 32.40
C LEU A 84 27.84 -0.55 33.83
N PRO A 85 27.94 -1.40 34.85
CA PRO A 85 28.85 -1.19 35.98
C PRO A 85 30.21 -1.87 35.74
#